data_AF-A0A518EWB3-F1
#
_entry.id   AF-A0A518EWB3-F1
#
_cell.length_a   1.000
_cell.length_b   1.000
_cell.length_c   1.000
_cell.angle_alpha   90.00
_cell.angle_beta   90.00
_cell.angle_gamma   90.00
#
_symmetry.space_group_name_H-M   'P 1'
#
loop_
_entity.id
_entity.type
_entity.pdbx_description
1 polymer ?
#
loop_
_entity_poly.entity_id
_entity_poly.type
_entity_poly.pdbx_seq_one_letter_code
_entity_poly.pdbx_strand_id
1 'polypeptide(L)'
;MITINLLPDEYRRRAKSPIGMIAAIAGAVLVNASLIAYWGYLEFGISRNIETTRSVLQLDLDGLKPQVAYHEKLKNEIATRSARETTLAEITQNRVLWTKVMDELIEVVHAGREGIEHFVWFDDIDVKMLSETRGRDANYGKLTASAHSGSEGYDQVSNFLDDMNDPELSALSQIFGKTGDPEGRRNEPEKDLIPSVNWSFPLTIDLKSPEERVKARKSAEEAGQ
;
A
#
# COMPACT_ATOMS: atom_id res chain seq x y z
N MET A 1 -35.81 60.93 -78.48
CA MET A 1 -35.88 60.83 -79.96
C MET A 1 -36.16 59.36 -80.28
N ILE A 2 -37.40 59.02 -80.59
CA ILE A 2 -37.84 57.63 -80.78
C ILE A 2 -37.65 57.28 -82.27
N THR A 3 -36.71 56.40 -82.59
CA THR A 3 -36.46 55.90 -83.95
C THR A 3 -37.44 54.77 -84.26
N ILE A 4 -38.56 55.09 -84.90
CA ILE A 4 -39.55 54.09 -85.33
C ILE A 4 -39.09 53.50 -86.66
N ASN A 5 -38.95 52.17 -86.70
CA ASN A 5 -38.54 51.45 -87.89
C ASN A 5 -39.72 51.32 -88.88
N LEU A 6 -39.66 52.10 -89.97
CA LEU A 6 -40.71 52.21 -90.99
C LEU A 6 -40.68 51.10 -92.05
N LEU A 7 -39.80 50.11 -91.94
CA LEU A 7 -39.80 48.96 -92.85
C LEU A 7 -41.10 48.13 -92.65
N PRO A 8 -41.77 47.72 -93.76
CA PRO A 8 -42.90 46.79 -93.72
C PRO A 8 -42.52 45.55 -92.90
N ASP A 9 -43.47 44.93 -92.17
CA ASP A 9 -43.17 43.82 -91.25
C ASP A 9 -42.37 42.67 -91.89
N GLU A 10 -42.54 42.49 -93.20
CA GLU A 10 -41.84 41.52 -94.05
C GLU A 10 -40.32 41.78 -94.16
N TYR A 11 -39.89 43.04 -94.11
CA TYR A 11 -38.48 43.46 -94.24
C TYR A 11 -37.82 43.82 -92.92
N ARG A 12 -38.55 43.74 -91.79
CA ARG A 12 -37.91 43.80 -90.48
C ARG A 12 -37.08 42.54 -90.30
N ARG A 13 -35.75 42.65 -90.32
CA ARG A 13 -34.85 41.57 -89.91
C ARG A 13 -35.23 41.15 -88.49
N ARG A 14 -36.03 40.09 -88.34
CA ARG A 14 -36.23 39.43 -87.05
C ARG A 14 -34.84 39.06 -86.54
N ALA A 15 -34.45 39.60 -85.40
CA ALA A 15 -33.29 39.12 -84.67
C ALA A 15 -33.57 37.68 -84.23
N LYS A 16 -33.36 36.72 -85.14
CA LYS A 16 -33.41 35.29 -84.84
C LYS A 16 -32.09 34.99 -84.15
N SER A 17 -32.08 35.03 -82.82
CA SER A 17 -30.98 34.47 -82.04
C SER A 17 -30.74 33.03 -82.50
N PRO A 18 -29.54 32.67 -82.97
CA PRO A 18 -29.28 31.36 -83.52
C PRO A 18 -29.54 30.31 -82.45
N ILE A 19 -30.39 29.32 -82.76
CA ILE A 19 -30.85 28.29 -81.81
C ILE A 19 -29.67 27.56 -81.16
N GLY A 20 -28.57 27.35 -81.90
CA GLY A 20 -27.35 26.77 -81.37
C GLY A 20 -26.68 27.61 -80.27
N MET A 21 -26.73 28.94 -80.35
CA MET A 21 -26.18 29.83 -79.32
C MET A 21 -27.06 29.83 -78.06
N ILE A 22 -28.38 29.81 -78.22
CA ILE A 22 -29.31 29.66 -77.09
C ILE A 22 -29.09 28.31 -76.40
N ALA A 23 -28.93 27.22 -77.16
CA ALA A 23 -28.67 25.89 -76.63
C ALA A 23 -27.32 25.81 -75.90
N ALA A 24 -26.28 26.43 -76.42
CA ALA A 24 -24.97 26.50 -75.78
C ALA A 24 -25.01 27.28 -74.46
N ILE A 25 -25.70 28.43 -74.44
CA ILE A 25 -25.90 29.23 -73.22
C ILE A 25 -26.72 28.42 -72.21
N ALA A 26 -27.81 27.78 -72.63
CA ALA A 26 -28.64 26.95 -71.76
C ALA A 26 -27.85 25.75 -71.17
N GLY A 27 -27.03 25.09 -71.99
CA GLY A 27 -26.14 24.01 -71.54
C GLY A 27 -25.10 24.50 -70.52
N ALA A 28 -24.46 25.64 -70.77
CA ALA A 28 -23.52 26.25 -69.84
C ALA A 28 -24.20 26.63 -68.52
N VAL A 29 -25.40 27.21 -68.56
CA VAL A 29 -26.18 27.54 -67.36
C VAL A 29 -26.54 26.28 -66.57
N LEU A 30 -26.95 25.20 -67.24
CA LEU A 30 -27.27 23.92 -66.58
C LEU A 30 -26.06 23.31 -65.87
N VAL A 31 -24.88 23.31 -66.51
CA VAL A 31 -23.65 22.79 -65.90
C VAL A 31 -23.22 23.62 -64.70
N ASN A 32 -23.28 24.96 -64.81
CA ASN A 32 -22.94 25.82 -63.68
C ASN A 32 -23.96 25.68 -62.55
N ALA A 33 -25.26 25.56 -62.86
CA ALA A 33 -26.29 25.35 -61.86
C ALA A 33 -26.14 24.01 -61.12
N SER A 34 -25.77 22.93 -61.82
CA SER A 34 -25.54 21.63 -61.18
C SER A 34 -24.29 21.62 -60.31
N LEU A 35 -23.21 22.29 -60.73
CA LEU A 35 -22.01 22.46 -59.91
C LEU A 35 -22.29 23.29 -58.65
N ILE A 36 -23.03 24.39 -58.75
CA ILE A 36 -23.43 25.20 -57.59
C ILE A 36 -24.34 24.40 -56.65
N ALA A 37 -25.29 23.64 -57.19
CA ALA A 37 -26.16 22.78 -56.40
C ALA A 37 -25.38 21.68 -55.66
N TYR A 38 -24.41 21.05 -56.33
CA TYR A 38 -23.53 20.04 -55.72
C TYR A 38 -22.62 20.64 -54.65
N TRP A 39 -22.00 21.79 -54.93
CA TRP A 39 -21.19 22.51 -53.95
C TRP A 39 -22.01 22.93 -52.72
N GLY A 40 -23.22 23.47 -52.93
CA GLY A 40 -24.14 23.81 -51.85
C GLY A 40 -24.55 22.58 -51.02
N TYR A 41 -24.74 21.42 -51.65
CA TYR A 41 -25.01 20.16 -50.94
C TYR A 41 -23.82 19.73 -50.07
N LEU A 42 -22.59 19.81 -50.58
CA LEU A 42 -21.39 19.50 -49.81
C LEU A 42 -21.22 20.45 -48.62
N GLU A 43 -21.29 21.76 -48.86
CA GLU A 43 -21.00 22.78 -47.86
C GLU A 43 -22.09 22.85 -46.78
N PHE A 44 -23.37 22.88 -47.17
CA PHE A 44 -24.46 23.03 -46.21
C PHE A 44 -24.97 21.69 -45.67
N GLY A 45 -24.85 20.62 -46.44
CA GLY A 45 -25.28 19.28 -46.03
C GLY A 45 -24.21 18.56 -45.24
N ILE A 46 -23.08 18.27 -45.88
CA ILE A 46 -22.05 17.40 -45.30
C ILE A 46 -21.22 18.14 -44.24
N SER A 47 -20.68 19.32 -44.56
CA SER A 47 -19.79 20.04 -43.62
C SER A 47 -20.51 20.40 -42.32
N ARG A 48 -21.78 20.86 -42.38
CA ARG A 48 -22.57 21.14 -41.19
C ARG A 48 -22.88 19.92 -40.34
N ASN A 49 -23.17 18.78 -40.97
CA ASN A 49 -23.40 17.54 -40.23
C ASN A 49 -22.13 17.13 -39.48
N ILE A 50 -20.97 17.17 -40.15
CA ILE A 50 -19.67 16.84 -39.53
C ILE A 50 -19.35 17.80 -38.39
N GLU A 51 -19.56 19.10 -38.57
CA GLU A 51 -19.30 20.11 -37.53
C GLU A 51 -20.22 19.90 -36.32
N THR A 52 -21.50 19.63 -36.56
CA THR A 52 -22.47 19.34 -35.49
C THR A 52 -22.06 18.07 -34.74
N THR A 53 -21.78 16.98 -35.44
CA THR A 53 -21.32 15.73 -34.81
C THR A 53 -20.04 15.92 -34.01
N ARG A 54 -19.08 16.69 -34.55
CA ARG A 54 -17.84 17.03 -33.84
C ARG A 54 -18.11 17.84 -32.58
N SER A 55 -19.01 18.82 -32.63
CA SER A 55 -19.37 19.64 -31.45
C SER A 55 -20.02 18.80 -30.35
N VAL A 56 -20.89 17.86 -30.72
CA VAL A 56 -21.54 16.93 -29.76
C VAL A 56 -20.51 16.01 -29.14
N LEU A 57 -19.66 15.37 -29.94
CA LEU A 57 -18.57 14.52 -29.45
C LEU A 57 -17.61 15.29 -28.55
N GLN A 58 -17.29 16.54 -28.89
CA GLN A 58 -16.43 17.38 -28.07
C GLN A 58 -17.08 17.70 -26.73
N LEU A 59 -18.38 18.00 -26.72
CA LEU A 59 -19.15 18.26 -25.50
C LEU A 59 -19.23 17.01 -24.62
N ASP A 60 -19.45 15.83 -25.22
CA ASP A 60 -19.43 14.55 -24.51
C ASP A 60 -18.04 14.29 -23.91
N LEU A 61 -16.98 14.47 -24.70
CA LEU A 61 -15.60 14.31 -24.25
C LEU A 61 -15.30 15.26 -23.07
N ASP A 62 -15.71 16.52 -23.17
CA ASP A 62 -15.52 17.52 -22.12
C ASP A 62 -16.36 17.21 -20.87
N GLY A 63 -17.50 16.55 -21.01
CA GLY A 63 -18.28 16.00 -19.89
C GLY A 63 -17.68 14.75 -19.25
N LEU A 64 -17.01 13.89 -20.01
CA LEU A 64 -16.39 12.65 -19.52
C LEU A 64 -15.02 12.89 -18.88
N LYS A 65 -14.22 13.83 -19.40
CA LYS A 65 -12.90 14.21 -18.85
C LYS A 65 -12.87 14.37 -17.33
N PRO A 66 -13.75 15.17 -16.69
CA PRO A 66 -13.72 15.35 -15.24
C PRO A 66 -14.06 14.06 -14.48
N GLN A 67 -14.91 13.20 -15.04
CA GLN A 67 -15.26 11.92 -14.41
C GLN A 67 -14.06 10.95 -14.42
N VAL A 68 -13.33 10.89 -15.55
CA VAL A 68 -12.10 10.10 -15.66
C VAL A 68 -11.03 10.63 -14.71
N ALA A 69 -10.80 11.94 -14.68
CA ALA A 69 -9.83 12.56 -13.77
C ALA A 69 -10.17 12.30 -12.29
N TYR A 70 -11.46 12.33 -11.93
CA TYR A 70 -11.91 11.97 -10.58
C TYR A 70 -11.62 10.51 -10.26
N HIS A 71 -11.92 9.59 -11.18
CA HIS A 71 -11.66 8.16 -10.98
C HIS A 71 -10.16 7.86 -10.85
N GLU A 72 -9.30 8.51 -11.65
CA GLU A 72 -7.85 8.40 -11.52
C GLU A 72 -7.36 8.91 -10.17
N LYS A 73 -7.87 10.06 -9.71
CA LYS A 73 -7.56 10.59 -8.38
C LYS A 73 -7.97 9.62 -7.28
N LEU A 74 -9.16 9.04 -7.37
CA LEU A 74 -9.65 8.06 -6.39
C LEU A 74 -8.79 6.79 -6.39
N LYS A 75 -8.41 6.29 -7.57
CA LYS A 75 -7.51 5.13 -7.70
C LYS A 75 -6.15 5.40 -7.05
N ASN A 76 -5.58 6.58 -7.25
CA ASN A 76 -4.32 6.98 -6.61
C ASN A 76 -4.46 7.11 -5.09
N GLU A 77 -5.59 7.62 -4.61
CA GLU A 77 -5.87 7.69 -3.18
C GLU A 77 -6.00 6.30 -2.54
N ILE A 78 -6.73 5.39 -3.19
CA ILE A 78 -6.86 3.99 -2.74
C ILE A 78 -5.48 3.33 -2.67
N ALA A 79 -4.67 3.47 -3.71
CA ALA A 79 -3.32 2.91 -3.74
C ALA A 79 -2.42 3.49 -2.63
N THR A 80 -2.54 4.79 -2.34
CA THR A 80 -1.78 5.44 -1.26
C THR A 80 -2.24 4.95 0.11
N ARG A 81 -3.55 4.77 0.31
CA ARG A 81 -4.11 4.25 1.57
C ARG A 81 -3.72 2.79 1.81
N SER A 82 -3.82 1.93 0.80
CA SER A 82 -3.41 0.53 0.94
C SER A 82 -1.91 0.39 1.22
N ALA A 83 -1.07 1.23 0.62
CA ALA A 83 0.36 1.30 0.94
C ALA A 83 0.62 1.73 2.40
N ARG A 84 -0.17 2.68 2.92
CA ARG A 84 -0.07 3.08 4.33
C ARG A 84 -0.56 1.99 5.28
N GLU A 85 -1.67 1.33 4.96
CA GLU A 85 -2.20 0.24 5.78
C GLU A 85 -1.23 -0.93 5.87
N THR A 86 -0.61 -1.32 4.75
CA THR A 86 0.44 -2.35 4.72
C THR A 86 1.66 -1.95 5.54
N THR A 87 2.12 -0.69 5.41
CA THR A 87 3.23 -0.17 6.22
C THR A 87 2.89 -0.15 7.72
N LEU A 88 1.67 0.27 8.09
CA LEU A 88 1.22 0.28 9.49
C LEU A 88 1.07 -1.14 10.05
N ALA A 89 0.59 -2.07 9.23
CA ALA A 89 0.53 -3.48 9.59
C ALA A 89 1.95 -4.00 9.85
N GLU A 90 2.90 -3.75 8.96
CA GLU A 90 4.30 -4.14 9.13
C GLU A 90 4.92 -3.53 10.41
N ILE A 91 4.72 -2.24 10.66
CA ILE A 91 5.19 -1.57 11.90
C ILE A 91 4.57 -2.26 13.12
N THR A 92 3.28 -2.57 13.10
CA THR A 92 2.56 -3.20 14.22
C THR A 92 3.03 -4.64 14.45
N GLN A 93 3.37 -5.37 13.39
CA GLN A 93 3.94 -6.70 13.48
C GLN A 93 5.36 -6.66 14.06
N ASN A 94 6.16 -5.66 13.66
CA ASN A 94 7.55 -5.51 14.08
C ASN A 94 7.68 -4.97 15.50
N ARG A 95 6.76 -4.12 15.96
CA ARG A 95 6.81 -3.46 17.28
C ARG A 95 6.91 -4.48 18.42
N VAL A 96 7.90 -4.26 19.30
CA VAL A 96 8.03 -4.92 20.60
C VAL A 96 7.77 -3.87 21.69
N LEU A 97 6.90 -4.20 22.65
CA LEU A 97 6.62 -3.32 23.79
C LEU A 97 7.61 -3.65 24.91
N TRP A 98 8.81 -3.06 24.85
CA TRP A 98 9.89 -3.37 25.80
C TRP A 98 9.52 -3.15 27.26
N THR A 99 8.71 -2.13 27.58
CA THR A 99 8.22 -1.93 28.95
C THR A 99 7.38 -3.12 29.44
N LYS A 100 6.47 -3.62 28.61
CA LYS A 100 5.66 -4.80 28.94
C LYS A 100 6.53 -6.06 29.08
N VAL A 101 7.52 -6.23 28.21
CA VAL A 101 8.49 -7.33 28.31
C VAL A 101 9.26 -7.28 29.64
N MET A 102 9.69 -6.09 30.05
CA MET A 102 10.38 -5.90 31.33
C MET A 102 9.48 -6.18 32.53
N ASP A 103 8.23 -5.70 32.49
CA ASP A 103 7.25 -5.98 33.53
C ASP A 103 6.98 -7.48 33.67
N GLU A 104 6.80 -8.20 32.54
CA GLU A 104 6.62 -9.65 32.53
C GLU A 104 7.87 -10.41 33.01
N LEU A 105 9.07 -9.94 32.65
CA LEU A 105 10.32 -10.54 33.15
C LEU A 105 10.43 -10.40 34.67
N ILE A 106 10.08 -9.23 35.21
CA ILE A 106 10.04 -8.99 36.65
C ILE A 106 8.99 -9.90 37.30
N GLU A 107 7.83 -10.08 36.67
CA GLU A 107 6.78 -10.98 37.16
C GLU A 107 7.28 -12.43 37.22
N VAL A 108 7.96 -12.95 36.18
CA VAL A 108 8.52 -14.31 36.22
C VAL A 108 9.56 -14.46 37.34
N VAL A 109 10.40 -13.45 37.56
CA VAL A 109 11.40 -13.47 38.65
C VAL A 109 10.73 -13.53 40.03
N HIS A 110 9.62 -12.81 40.24
CA HIS A 110 8.97 -12.71 41.55
C HIS A 110 7.90 -13.77 41.80
N ALA A 111 7.14 -14.16 40.76
CA ALA A 111 5.96 -15.01 40.91
C ALA A 111 6.36 -16.47 41.11
N GLY A 112 7.31 -16.97 40.30
CA GLY A 112 7.73 -18.37 40.26
C GLY A 112 6.58 -19.39 40.13
N ARG A 113 6.89 -20.66 39.87
CA ARG A 113 5.89 -21.72 40.00
C ARG A 113 5.65 -22.05 41.49
N GLU A 114 4.39 -22.15 41.90
CA GLU A 114 3.98 -22.66 43.23
C GLU A 114 4.46 -21.83 44.44
N GLY A 115 4.81 -20.55 44.26
CA GLY A 115 5.26 -19.66 45.34
C GLY A 115 6.73 -19.83 45.73
N ILE A 116 7.53 -20.44 44.86
CA ILE A 116 8.98 -20.53 45.00
C ILE A 116 9.59 -19.31 44.30
N GLU A 117 10.05 -18.33 45.07
CA GLU A 117 10.80 -17.19 44.53
C GLU A 117 12.14 -17.69 43.95
N HIS A 118 12.44 -17.32 42.70
CA HIS A 118 13.66 -17.75 42.02
C HIS A 118 14.93 -17.09 42.57
N PHE A 119 14.80 -16.02 43.37
CA PHE A 119 15.90 -15.20 43.90
C PHE A 119 16.93 -14.81 42.81
N VAL A 120 16.43 -14.45 41.62
CA VAL A 120 17.24 -14.03 40.48
C VAL A 120 17.31 -12.51 40.42
N TRP A 121 18.48 -11.95 40.15
CA TRP A 121 18.64 -10.55 39.77
C TRP A 121 19.51 -10.42 38.53
N PHE A 122 19.36 -9.30 37.83
CA PHE A 122 20.11 -9.00 36.62
C PHE A 122 21.07 -7.84 36.88
N ASP A 123 22.33 -8.01 36.46
CA ASP A 123 23.35 -6.96 36.53
C ASP A 123 23.24 -6.03 35.33
N ASP A 124 23.00 -6.60 34.15
CA ASP A 124 22.83 -5.87 32.90
C ASP A 124 21.77 -6.53 32.01
N ILE A 125 21.13 -5.71 31.20
CA ILE A 125 20.20 -6.15 30.16
C ILE A 125 20.52 -5.37 28.90
N ASP A 126 21.06 -6.06 27.90
CA ASP A 126 21.39 -5.54 26.57
C ASP A 126 20.39 -6.12 25.55
N VAL A 127 19.81 -5.22 24.76
CA VAL A 127 18.84 -5.55 23.72
C VAL A 127 19.40 -5.10 22.38
N LYS A 128 19.69 -6.08 21.51
CA LYS A 128 20.15 -5.83 20.16
C LYS A 128 19.04 -6.12 19.18
N MET A 129 18.48 -5.06 18.59
CA MET A 129 17.56 -5.16 17.46
C MET A 129 18.35 -5.19 16.17
N LEU A 130 18.24 -6.26 15.40
CA LEU A 130 18.87 -6.36 14.09
C LEU A 130 17.88 -5.84 13.04
N SER A 131 18.21 -4.73 12.41
CA SER A 131 17.36 -4.08 11.40
C SER A 131 17.47 -4.69 10.00
N GLU A 132 18.50 -5.52 9.77
CA GLU A 132 18.78 -6.13 8.48
C GLU A 132 19.14 -7.59 8.66
N THR A 133 18.25 -8.48 8.25
CA THR A 133 18.58 -9.90 8.20
C THR A 133 18.17 -10.49 6.86
N ARG A 134 19.16 -10.58 5.97
CA ARG A 134 19.08 -11.35 4.72
C ARG A 134 19.34 -12.82 5.04
N GLY A 135 18.29 -13.62 5.21
CA GLY A 135 18.43 -15.06 5.34
C GLY A 135 17.24 -15.75 6.00
N ARG A 136 17.18 -17.07 5.84
CA ARG A 136 16.16 -17.96 6.45
C ARG A 136 16.38 -18.16 7.96
N ASP A 137 17.62 -17.97 8.42
CA ASP A 137 18.05 -18.04 9.83
C ASP A 137 18.31 -16.63 10.37
N ALA A 138 17.34 -15.76 10.14
CA ALA A 138 17.44 -14.37 10.50
C ALA A 138 17.17 -14.16 11.99
N ASN A 139 18.19 -13.84 12.79
CA ASN A 139 17.95 -13.27 14.11
C ASN A 139 17.32 -11.87 13.94
N TYR A 140 16.09 -11.71 14.44
CA TYR A 140 15.32 -10.45 14.39
C TYR A 140 15.65 -9.51 15.55
N GLY A 141 16.35 -10.05 16.53
CA GLY A 141 16.85 -9.34 17.70
C GLY A 141 17.25 -10.36 18.76
N LYS A 142 18.04 -9.93 19.73
CA LYS A 142 18.50 -10.78 20.82
C LYS A 142 18.50 -9.97 22.11
N LEU A 143 17.95 -10.54 23.16
CA LEU A 143 18.06 -10.05 24.53
C LEU A 143 19.17 -10.86 25.21
N THR A 144 20.15 -10.16 25.75
CA THR A 144 21.24 -10.73 26.56
C THR A 144 21.25 -10.06 27.92
N ALA A 145 21.34 -10.85 28.98
CA ALA A 145 21.48 -10.32 30.34
C ALA A 145 22.43 -11.19 31.14
N SER A 146 23.25 -10.58 32.00
CA SER A 146 24.02 -11.30 33.01
C SER A 146 23.15 -11.39 34.26
N ALA A 147 22.83 -12.61 34.64
CA ALA A 147 21.93 -12.89 35.75
C ALA A 147 22.66 -13.61 36.87
N HIS A 148 22.17 -13.39 38.08
CA HIS A 148 22.64 -14.05 39.27
C HIS A 148 21.48 -14.70 40.00
N SER A 149 21.67 -15.90 40.51
CA SER A 149 20.73 -16.55 41.42
C SER A 149 21.34 -16.66 42.81
N GLY A 150 20.55 -16.27 43.80
CA GLY A 150 20.91 -16.33 45.22
C GLY A 150 20.69 -17.68 45.89
N SER A 151 20.22 -18.68 45.14
CA SER A 151 19.93 -20.01 45.66
C SER A 151 21.19 -20.85 45.87
N GLU A 152 21.14 -21.78 46.81
CA GLU A 152 22.21 -22.77 46.99
C GLU A 152 22.24 -23.81 45.85
N GLY A 153 21.07 -24.11 45.27
CA GLY A 153 20.89 -25.12 44.22
C GLY A 153 20.80 -24.51 42.81
N TYR A 154 21.46 -25.17 41.85
CA TYR A 154 21.38 -24.84 40.42
C TYR A 154 19.99 -25.07 39.83
N ASP A 155 19.19 -25.94 40.47
CA ASP A 155 17.83 -26.28 40.05
C ASP A 155 16.91 -25.05 39.93
N GLN A 156 17.16 -24.00 40.71
CA GLN A 156 16.40 -22.75 40.60
C GLN A 156 16.72 -21.97 39.32
N VAL A 157 17.95 -22.05 38.82
CA VAL A 157 18.31 -21.44 37.53
C VAL A 157 17.61 -22.18 36.39
N SER A 158 17.56 -23.52 36.43
CA SER A 158 16.82 -24.28 35.42
C SER A 158 15.31 -24.05 35.51
N ASN A 159 14.74 -24.04 36.72
CA ASN A 159 13.31 -23.77 36.91
C ASN A 159 12.93 -22.37 36.40
N PHE A 160 13.75 -21.36 36.69
CA PHE A 160 13.56 -20.01 36.16
C PHE A 160 13.56 -20.00 34.61
N LEU A 161 14.52 -20.67 33.99
CA LEU A 161 14.61 -20.73 32.52
C LEU A 161 13.45 -21.51 31.89
N ASP A 162 12.93 -22.52 32.57
CA ASP A 162 11.73 -23.26 32.15
C ASP A 162 10.47 -22.40 32.32
N ASP A 163 10.33 -21.68 33.44
CA ASP A 163 9.21 -20.78 33.73
C ASP A 163 9.15 -19.59 32.75
N MET A 164 10.31 -19.09 32.30
CA MET A 164 10.39 -18.08 31.23
C MET A 164 9.80 -18.58 29.90
N ASN A 165 9.88 -19.88 29.65
CA ASN A 165 9.32 -20.50 28.44
C ASN A 165 7.86 -20.92 28.61
N ASP A 166 7.32 -20.92 29.84
CA ASP A 166 5.96 -21.38 30.13
C ASP A 166 4.92 -20.33 29.69
N PRO A 167 4.03 -20.66 28.74
CA PRO A 167 2.96 -19.76 28.30
C PRO A 167 1.94 -19.43 29.38
N GLU A 168 1.82 -20.23 30.44
CA GLU A 168 0.87 -20.00 31.53
C GLU A 168 1.36 -18.91 32.50
N LEU A 169 2.68 -18.78 32.67
CA LEU A 169 3.29 -17.82 33.59
C LEU A 169 3.58 -16.48 32.93
N SER A 170 3.94 -16.46 31.63
CA SER A 170 4.25 -15.21 30.95
C SER A 170 3.93 -15.22 29.46
N ALA A 171 3.62 -14.03 28.92
CA ALA A 171 3.48 -13.83 27.49
C ALA A 171 4.85 -13.65 26.78
N LEU A 172 5.97 -13.79 27.49
CA LEU A 172 7.32 -13.75 26.92
C LEU A 172 7.51 -14.83 25.86
N SER A 173 6.93 -16.01 26.08
CA SER A 173 6.88 -17.10 25.12
C SER A 173 6.21 -16.71 23.79
N GLN A 174 5.40 -15.65 23.73
CA GLN A 174 4.80 -15.16 22.48
C GLN A 174 5.76 -14.28 21.67
N ILE A 175 6.70 -13.62 22.35
CA ILE A 175 7.60 -12.62 21.79
C ILE A 175 8.96 -13.25 21.48
N PHE A 176 9.43 -14.13 22.34
CA PHE A 176 10.76 -14.73 22.28
C PHE A 176 10.72 -16.22 21.93
N GLY A 177 11.83 -16.69 21.38
CA GLY A 177 12.14 -18.10 21.18
C GLY A 177 12.43 -18.79 22.51
N LYS A 178 12.85 -20.05 22.42
CA LYS A 178 13.32 -20.79 23.60
C LYS A 178 14.56 -20.10 24.17
N THR A 179 14.64 -20.02 25.49
CA THR A 179 15.90 -19.64 26.17
C THR A 179 17.05 -20.57 25.73
N GLY A 180 18.27 -20.03 25.76
CA GLY A 180 19.47 -20.84 25.60
C GLY A 180 19.57 -21.94 26.66
N ASP A 181 20.41 -22.94 26.42
CA ASP A 181 20.65 -23.99 27.40
C ASP A 181 21.13 -23.39 28.73
N PRO A 182 20.71 -23.95 29.87
CA PRO A 182 21.11 -23.46 31.17
C PRO A 182 22.62 -23.61 31.31
N GLU A 183 23.33 -22.49 31.35
CA GLU A 183 24.76 -22.41 31.64
C GLU A 183 24.91 -21.65 32.97
N GLY A 184 25.70 -22.15 33.92
CA GLY A 184 25.90 -21.42 35.16
C GLY A 184 27.22 -21.73 35.83
N ARG A 185 27.79 -20.70 36.45
CA ARG A 185 29.01 -20.79 37.25
C ARG A 185 28.73 -20.37 38.67
N ARG A 186 29.02 -21.26 39.62
CA ARG A 186 29.01 -20.93 41.04
C ARG A 186 30.20 -20.01 41.35
N ASN A 187 29.93 -18.86 41.95
CA ASN A 187 30.99 -17.98 42.41
C ASN A 187 31.46 -18.39 43.82
N GLU A 188 32.66 -17.93 44.18
CA GLU A 188 33.18 -18.14 45.52
C GLU A 188 32.35 -17.35 46.53
N PRO A 189 32.04 -17.94 47.70
CA PRO A 189 31.15 -17.31 48.64
C PRO A 189 31.80 -16.08 49.28
N GLU A 190 31.23 -14.91 49.03
CA GLU A 190 31.70 -13.64 49.57
C GLU A 190 30.90 -13.29 50.83
N LYS A 191 31.59 -13.01 51.93
CA LYS A 191 30.94 -12.81 53.25
C LYS A 191 30.14 -11.52 53.35
N ASP A 192 30.41 -10.56 52.48
CA ASP A 192 29.79 -9.24 52.49
C ASP A 192 28.57 -9.16 51.56
N LEU A 193 28.35 -10.17 50.69
CA LEU A 193 27.17 -10.27 49.85
C LEU A 193 26.03 -11.03 50.55
N ILE A 194 24.81 -10.54 50.40
CA ILE A 194 23.59 -11.25 50.79
C ILE A 194 22.80 -11.48 49.50
N PRO A 195 22.64 -12.74 49.05
CA PRO A 195 23.17 -13.98 49.64
C PRO A 195 24.66 -14.22 49.34
N SER A 196 25.33 -14.95 50.25
CA SER A 196 26.79 -15.17 50.20
C SER A 196 27.21 -16.16 49.13
N VAL A 197 26.32 -17.09 48.74
CA VAL A 197 26.52 -17.98 47.59
C VAL A 197 25.64 -17.45 46.47
N ASN A 198 26.24 -17.21 45.30
CA ASN A 198 25.48 -16.92 44.10
C ASN A 198 25.95 -17.78 42.91
N TRP A 199 25.00 -18.11 42.05
CA TRP A 199 25.25 -18.64 40.72
C TRP A 199 25.20 -17.48 39.74
N SER A 200 26.16 -17.40 38.83
CA SER A 200 26.12 -16.48 37.68
C SER A 200 25.76 -17.26 36.43
N PHE A 201 24.84 -16.73 35.62
CA PHE A 201 24.43 -17.35 34.37
C PHE A 201 24.14 -16.29 33.31
N PRO A 202 24.52 -16.54 32.04
CA PRO A 202 24.11 -15.68 30.94
C PRO A 202 22.69 -16.05 30.51
N LEU A 203 21.79 -15.06 30.52
CA LEU A 203 20.48 -15.18 29.87
C LEU A 203 20.62 -14.71 28.42
N THR A 204 20.33 -15.60 27.48
CA THR A 204 20.27 -15.29 26.04
C THR A 204 18.94 -15.76 25.51
N ILE A 205 18.20 -14.84 24.89
CA ILE A 205 16.92 -15.16 24.26
C ILE A 205 16.80 -14.44 22.92
N ASP A 206 16.50 -15.21 21.88
CA ASP A 206 16.33 -14.70 20.53
C ASP A 206 14.88 -14.27 20.29
N LEU A 207 14.71 -13.13 19.60
CA LEU A 207 13.40 -12.60 19.25
C LEU A 207 12.79 -13.42 18.10
N LYS A 208 11.53 -13.83 18.26
CA LYS A 208 10.78 -14.51 17.20
C LYS A 208 10.59 -13.61 15.99
N SER A 209 10.41 -14.25 14.83
CA SER A 209 10.05 -13.53 13.61
C SER A 209 8.75 -12.75 13.77
N PRO A 210 8.55 -11.65 13.03
CA PRO A 210 7.30 -10.90 13.07
C PRO A 210 6.07 -11.78 12.80
N GLU A 211 6.17 -12.73 11.86
CA GLU A 211 5.10 -13.66 11.51
C GLU A 211 4.78 -14.64 12.67
N GLU A 212 5.80 -15.20 13.30
CA GLU A 212 5.63 -16.08 14.46
C GLU A 212 5.03 -15.34 15.65
N ARG A 213 5.43 -14.09 15.89
CA ARG A 213 4.85 -13.25 16.96
C ARG A 213 3.38 -12.91 16.71
N VAL A 214 2.98 -12.75 15.45
CA VAL A 214 1.56 -12.57 15.10
C VAL A 214 0.79 -13.86 15.31
N LYS A 215 1.35 -14.99 14.87
CA LYS A 215 0.73 -16.30 15.04
C LYS A 215 0.55 -16.65 16.52
N ALA A 216 1.57 -16.42 17.34
CA ALA A 216 1.55 -16.67 18.78
C ALA A 216 0.49 -15.81 19.50
N ARG A 217 0.36 -14.53 19.13
CA ARG A 217 -0.69 -13.64 19.67
C ARG A 217 -2.09 -14.13 19.31
N LYS A 218 -2.32 -14.50 18.05
CA LYS A 218 -3.61 -15.04 17.62
C LYS A 218 -3.97 -16.33 18.35
N SER A 219 -3.03 -17.27 18.49
CA SER A 219 -3.28 -18.50 19.24
C SER A 219 -3.54 -18.25 20.72
N ALA A 220 -2.91 -17.23 21.32
CA ALA A 220 -3.17 -16.84 22.71
C ALA A 220 -4.55 -16.19 22.89
N GLU A 221 -4.99 -15.37 21.94
CA GLU A 221 -6.35 -14.81 21.92
C GLU A 221 -7.42 -15.89 21.76
N GLU A 222 -7.15 -16.92 20.95
CA GLU A 222 -8.06 -18.07 20.76
C GLU A 222 -8.09 -19.01 21.98
N ALA A 223 -6.99 -19.12 22.74
CA ALA A 223 -6.92 -19.95 23.94
C ALA A 223 -7.50 -19.26 25.19
N GLY A 224 -7.64 -17.93 25.17
CA GLY A 224 -8.21 -17.12 26.26
C GLY A 224 -9.72 -16.85 26.14
N GLN A 225 -10.38 -17.35 25.09
CA GLN A 225 -11.84 -17.34 24.90
C GLN A 225 -12.46 -18.67 25.33
#